data_AF-A0A7C9DKA6-F1
#
_entry.id   AF-A0A7C9DKA6-F1
#
_cell.length_a   1.000
_cell.length_b   1.000
_cell.length_c   1.000
_cell.angle_alpha   90.00
_cell.angle_beta   90.00
_cell.angle_gamma   90.00
#
_symmetry.space_group_name_H-M   'P 1'
#
loop_
_entity.id
_entity.type
_entity.pdbx_description
1 polymer ?
#
loop_
_entity_poly.entity_id
_entity_poly.type
_entity_poly.pdbx_seq_one_letter_code
_entity_poly.pdbx_strand_id
1 'polypeptide(L)'
;DLFALFARPATLAEFTLNGAGGLDFYDVSLVDGYNLPLLIRPVGGSGSGNCTATGCLVDLNGSCPAQLRVVSKSVVVGEGEEGVACKSACDAFGAPQYCCSGAYSTPDMCKPSSYSEYFKNACPSAYSYAYDDATSTF
;
A
#
# COMPACT_ATOMS: atom_id res chain seq x y z
N ASP A 1 15.26 -13.74 13.43
CA ASP A 1 13.99 -13.76 12.68
C ASP A 1 14.14 -13.20 11.29
N LEU A 2 14.03 -14.07 10.29
CA LEU A 2 14.20 -13.75 8.87
C LEU A 2 13.03 -12.90 8.30
N PHE A 3 11.93 -12.77 9.05
CA PHE A 3 10.80 -11.89 8.74
C PHE A 3 11.01 -10.42 9.15
N ALA A 4 12.14 -10.07 9.78
CA ALA A 4 12.48 -8.70 10.16
C ALA A 4 13.23 -7.90 9.06
N LEU A 5 13.34 -8.42 7.82
CA LEU A 5 14.15 -7.81 6.77
C LEU A 5 13.43 -6.79 5.87
N PHE A 6 12.10 -6.62 6.00
CA PHE A 6 11.39 -5.49 5.39
C PHE A 6 10.96 -4.53 6.49
N ALA A 7 11.68 -3.42 6.62
CA ALA A 7 11.32 -2.35 7.54
C ALA A 7 10.04 -1.67 7.03
N ARG A 8 8.90 -1.93 7.67
CA ARG A 8 7.64 -1.22 7.44
C ARG A 8 7.63 0.10 8.22
N PRO A 9 6.98 1.16 7.70
CA PRO A 9 6.12 1.18 6.51
C PRO A 9 6.90 1.35 5.20
N ALA A 10 6.44 0.71 4.13
CA ALA A 10 7.03 0.84 2.80
C ALA A 10 5.96 0.73 1.69
N THR A 11 6.01 1.67 0.74
CA THR A 11 5.24 1.57 -0.51
C THR A 11 5.88 0.51 -1.39
N LEU A 12 5.11 -0.48 -1.83
CA LEU A 12 5.61 -1.60 -2.61
C LEU A 12 5.28 -1.44 -4.09
N ALA A 13 6.19 -1.91 -4.94
CA ALA A 13 5.95 -2.18 -6.34
C ALA A 13 6.00 -3.68 -6.55
N GLU A 14 4.87 -4.28 -6.92
CA GLU A 14 4.71 -5.72 -7.04
C GLU A 14 4.59 -6.10 -8.51
N PHE A 15 5.25 -7.19 -8.90
CA PHE A 15 5.29 -7.66 -10.28
C PHE A 15 5.17 -9.18 -10.30
N THR A 16 4.22 -9.69 -11.09
CA THR A 16 4.13 -11.09 -11.49
C THR A 16 4.34 -11.16 -12.99
N LEU A 17 5.53 -11.62 -13.40
CA LEU A 17 5.87 -11.73 -14.83
C LEU A 17 5.43 -13.08 -15.38
N ASN A 18 4.86 -13.09 -16.59
CA ASN A 18 4.36 -14.27 -17.28
C ASN A 18 3.38 -15.09 -16.40
N GLY A 19 2.41 -14.39 -15.81
CA GLY A 19 1.35 -14.95 -14.98
C GLY A 19 0.23 -15.62 -15.79
N ALA A 20 -1.01 -15.46 -15.31
CA ALA A 20 -2.18 -16.04 -15.96
C ALA A 20 -2.31 -15.61 -17.43
N GLY A 21 -2.45 -16.58 -18.34
CA GLY A 21 -2.56 -16.34 -19.77
C GLY A 21 -1.28 -15.79 -20.42
N GLY A 22 -0.13 -15.85 -19.74
CA GLY A 22 1.14 -15.28 -20.22
C GLY A 22 1.19 -13.75 -20.12
N LEU A 23 0.30 -13.15 -19.32
CA LEU A 23 0.27 -11.71 -19.05
C LEU A 23 1.16 -11.37 -17.85
N ASP A 24 1.78 -10.20 -17.90
CA ASP A 24 2.41 -9.60 -16.73
C ASP A 24 1.34 -8.87 -15.92
N PHE A 25 1.38 -9.02 -14.59
CA PHE A 25 0.53 -8.29 -13.65
C PHE A 25 1.41 -7.43 -12.75
N TYR A 26 0.99 -6.21 -12.48
CA TYR A 26 1.75 -5.29 -11.66
C TYR A 26 0.83 -4.36 -10.89
N ASP A 27 1.32 -3.93 -9.73
CA ASP A 27 0.58 -3.04 -8.86
C ASP A 27 1.48 -2.26 -7.91
N VAL A 28 0.91 -1.18 -7.39
CA VAL A 28 1.49 -0.45 -6.27
C VAL A 28 0.65 -0.76 -5.04
N SER A 29 1.32 -1.11 -3.94
CA SER A 29 0.65 -1.59 -2.75
C SER A 29 1.04 -0.80 -1.51
N LEU A 30 0.01 -0.39 -0.78
CA LEU A 30 0.08 0.32 0.50
C LEU A 30 -0.36 -0.58 1.66
N VAL A 31 -0.48 -1.90 1.42
CA VAL A 31 -0.84 -2.90 2.43
C VAL A 31 0.19 -2.93 3.57
N ASP A 32 1.46 -2.71 3.23
CA ASP A 32 2.57 -2.56 4.18
C ASP A 32 2.87 -1.09 4.54
N GLY A 33 1.95 -0.18 4.20
CA GLY A 33 2.02 1.25 4.49
C GLY A 33 2.64 2.07 3.37
N TYR A 34 3.01 3.30 3.70
CA TYR A 34 3.53 4.30 2.76
C TYR A 34 4.78 4.95 3.32
N ASN A 35 5.77 5.20 2.46
CA ASN A 35 6.94 6.03 2.80
C ASN A 35 7.28 7.04 1.70
N LEU A 36 7.20 6.63 0.43
CA LEU A 36 7.54 7.46 -0.73
C LEU A 36 6.51 7.27 -1.86
N PRO A 37 6.27 8.31 -2.69
CA PRO A 37 5.42 8.17 -3.86
C PRO A 37 6.02 7.16 -4.85
N LEU A 38 5.16 6.36 -5.49
CA LEU A 38 5.59 5.34 -6.44
C LEU A 38 4.63 5.26 -7.63
N LEU A 39 5.20 5.07 -8.84
CA LEU A 39 4.46 4.88 -10.08
C LEU A 39 5.09 3.73 -10.89
N ILE A 40 4.26 2.79 -11.31
CA ILE A 40 4.59 1.81 -12.34
C ILE A 40 3.92 2.27 -13.63
N ARG A 41 4.73 2.48 -14.67
CA ARG A 41 4.27 2.84 -16.01
C ARG A 41 4.85 1.88 -17.03
N PRO A 42 4.04 0.96 -17.59
CA PRO A 42 4.49 0.09 -18.67
C PRO A 42 4.91 0.89 -19.90
N VAL A 43 5.98 0.46 -20.57
CA VAL A 43 6.45 1.02 -21.84
C VAL A 43 6.77 -0.15 -22.78
N GLY A 44 6.07 -0.23 -23.92
CA GLY A 44 6.16 -1.36 -24.84
C GLY A 44 5.09 -2.42 -24.57
N GLY A 45 5.41 -3.69 -24.86
CA GLY A 45 4.50 -4.83 -24.75
C GLY A 45 3.93 -5.31 -26.09
N SER A 46 3.40 -6.53 -26.12
CA SER A 46 2.88 -7.22 -27.31
C SER A 46 1.48 -6.76 -27.75
N GLY A 47 0.86 -5.80 -27.06
CA GLY A 47 -0.48 -5.29 -27.36
C GLY A 47 -1.64 -6.17 -26.87
N SER A 48 -1.35 -7.30 -26.22
CA SER A 48 -2.33 -8.11 -25.50
C SER A 48 -2.33 -7.72 -24.01
N GLY A 49 -3.43 -7.17 -23.50
CA GLY A 49 -3.57 -6.76 -22.08
C GLY A 49 -3.87 -5.27 -21.88
N ASN A 50 -4.09 -4.87 -20.64
CA ASN A 50 -4.34 -3.47 -20.25
C ASN A 50 -3.09 -2.86 -19.61
N CYS A 51 -2.23 -2.23 -20.40
CA CYS A 51 -0.95 -1.66 -19.93
C CYS A 51 -1.11 -0.28 -19.27
N THR A 52 -2.07 -0.12 -18.36
CA THR A 52 -2.33 1.14 -17.65
C THR A 52 -1.32 1.41 -16.55
N ALA A 53 -0.98 2.68 -16.34
CA ALA A 53 -0.14 3.05 -15.22
C ALA A 53 -0.88 2.90 -13.88
N THR A 54 -0.16 2.49 -12.84
CA THR A 54 -0.66 2.34 -11.47
C THR A 54 0.31 2.94 -10.46
N GLY A 55 -0.20 3.53 -9.39
CA GLY A 55 0.65 4.19 -8.41
C GLY A 55 -0.07 4.97 -7.31
N CYS A 56 0.76 5.61 -6.51
CA CYS A 56 0.41 6.55 -5.47
C CYS A 56 1.38 7.72 -5.53
N LEU A 57 0.96 8.83 -6.16
CA LEU A 57 1.81 10.02 -6.38
C LEU A 57 1.60 11.12 -5.34
N VAL A 58 0.61 10.95 -4.45
CA VAL A 58 0.28 11.90 -3.40
C VAL A 58 1.23 11.70 -2.23
N ASP A 59 1.73 12.79 -1.64
CA ASP A 59 2.48 12.72 -0.39
C ASP A 59 1.53 12.48 0.80
N LEU A 60 1.50 11.23 1.29
CA LEU A 60 0.66 10.85 2.42
C LEU A 60 1.31 11.14 3.79
N ASN A 61 2.58 11.53 3.84
CA ASN A 61 3.31 11.68 5.10
C ASN A 61 2.77 12.86 5.93
N GLY A 62 2.44 13.97 5.28
CA GLY A 62 1.87 15.15 5.93
C GLY A 62 0.44 14.96 6.44
N SER A 63 -0.40 14.25 5.67
CA SER A 63 -1.81 14.00 6.03
C SER A 63 -2.05 12.68 6.77
N CYS A 64 -1.00 11.90 7.03
CA CYS A 64 -1.12 10.59 7.67
C CYS A 64 -1.86 10.70 9.01
N PRO A 65 -2.91 9.90 9.27
CA PRO A 65 -3.61 9.86 10.55
C PRO A 65 -2.63 9.67 11.70
N ALA A 66 -2.84 10.39 12.82
CA ALA A 66 -1.88 10.42 13.93
C ALA A 66 -1.55 9.01 14.48
N GLN A 67 -2.53 8.11 14.50
CA GLN A 67 -2.37 6.73 14.97
C GLN A 67 -1.49 5.86 14.05
N LEU A 68 -1.28 6.28 12.81
CA LEU A 68 -0.50 5.58 11.79
C LEU A 68 0.85 6.26 11.51
N ARG A 69 1.05 7.47 12.02
CA ARG A 69 2.20 8.31 11.67
C ARG A 69 3.50 7.80 12.27
N VAL A 70 4.53 7.76 11.44
CA VAL A 70 5.93 7.59 11.88
C VAL A 70 6.61 8.94 11.83
N VAL A 71 7.16 9.39 12.96
CA VAL A 71 7.86 10.68 13.08
C VAL A 71 9.37 10.46 13.16
N SER A 72 10.16 11.33 12.53
CA SER A 72 11.61 11.28 12.66
C SER A 72 12.05 11.85 14.01
N LYS A 73 12.86 11.07 14.75
CA LYS A 73 13.45 11.51 16.03
C LYS A 73 14.48 12.63 15.88
N SER A 74 14.88 12.96 14.65
CA SER A 74 15.96 13.92 14.35
C SER A 74 15.47 15.32 13.99
N VAL A 75 14.16 15.57 13.97
CA VAL A 75 13.65 16.94 13.77
C VAL A 75 13.92 17.73 15.05
N VAL A 76 14.70 18.80 14.89
CA VAL A 76 15.08 19.72 15.96
C VAL A 76 13.80 20.24 16.62
N VAL A 77 13.72 20.14 17.95
CA VAL A 77 12.57 20.59 18.74
C VAL A 77 12.30 22.07 18.44
N GLY A 78 11.25 22.38 17.68
CA GLY A 78 10.87 23.76 17.33
C GLY A 78 9.97 23.90 16.10
N GLU A 79 10.04 22.99 15.14
CA GLU A 79 9.09 22.86 14.03
C GLU A 79 8.34 21.53 14.19
N GLY A 80 7.05 21.49 13.85
CA GLY A 80 6.15 20.37 14.20
C GLY A 80 6.68 18.99 13.80
N GLU A 81 6.22 17.94 14.49
CA GLU A 81 6.62 16.56 14.20
C GLU A 81 6.29 16.17 12.74
N GLU A 82 7.30 16.23 11.87
CA GLU A 82 7.18 15.84 10.47
C GLU A 82 7.04 14.31 10.38
N GLY A 83 5.92 13.87 9.80
CA GLY A 83 5.74 12.47 9.45
C GLY A 83 6.69 12.10 8.34
N VAL A 84 7.39 10.96 8.47
CA VAL A 84 8.32 10.44 7.44
C VAL A 84 7.81 9.18 6.77
N ALA A 85 6.80 8.53 7.36
CA ALA A 85 6.11 7.38 6.80
C ALA A 85 4.72 7.24 7.45
N CYS A 86 3.85 6.46 6.82
CA CYS A 86 2.50 6.16 7.29
C CYS A 86 2.29 4.65 7.35
N LYS A 87 2.07 4.09 8.54
CA LYS A 87 1.77 2.67 8.73
C LYS A 87 0.44 2.31 8.09
N SER A 88 0.30 1.07 7.63
CA SER A 88 -1.03 0.50 7.42
C SER A 88 -1.68 0.18 8.77
N ALA A 89 -3.00 -0.03 8.78
CA ALA A 89 -3.70 -0.44 9.99
C ALA A 89 -3.24 -1.82 10.49
N CYS A 90 -2.84 -2.72 9.59
CA CYS A 90 -2.28 -4.00 9.99
C CYS A 90 -0.95 -3.82 10.74
N ASP A 91 -0.04 -3.01 10.23
CA ASP A 91 1.25 -2.74 10.91
C ASP A 91 1.08 -1.95 12.21
N ALA A 92 0.10 -1.05 12.28
CA ALA A 92 -0.16 -0.25 13.48
C ALA A 92 -0.84 -1.05 14.61
N PHE A 93 -1.79 -1.92 14.29
CA PHE A 93 -2.68 -2.53 15.28
C PHE A 93 -2.59 -4.05 15.37
N GLY A 94 -2.09 -4.74 14.34
CA GLY A 94 -1.98 -6.20 14.29
C GLY A 94 -3.30 -6.97 14.37
N ALA A 95 -4.45 -6.27 14.29
CA ALA A 95 -5.75 -6.89 14.48
C ALA A 95 -6.16 -7.70 13.24
N PRO A 96 -6.77 -8.90 13.40
CA PRO A 96 -7.10 -9.78 12.27
C PRO A 96 -7.93 -9.13 11.17
N GLN A 97 -8.84 -8.22 11.53
CA GLN A 97 -9.67 -7.48 10.57
C GLN A 97 -8.90 -6.47 9.71
N TYR A 98 -7.74 -6.00 10.16
CA TYR A 98 -6.87 -5.11 9.37
C TYR A 98 -5.82 -5.88 8.58
N CYS A 99 -5.42 -7.05 9.09
CA CYS A 99 -4.43 -7.92 8.46
C CYS A 99 -5.03 -9.00 7.58
N CYS A 100 -6.37 -9.04 7.45
CA CYS A 100 -7.11 -10.07 6.73
C CYS A 100 -6.66 -11.50 7.07
N SER A 101 -6.63 -11.82 8.37
CA SER A 101 -6.15 -13.10 8.87
C SER A 101 -7.18 -13.79 9.77
N GLY A 102 -7.00 -15.08 10.03
CA GLY A 102 -7.92 -15.87 10.86
C GLY A 102 -9.34 -15.84 10.33
N ALA A 103 -10.31 -15.37 11.12
CA ALA A 103 -11.71 -15.25 10.72
C ALA A 103 -11.95 -14.25 9.56
N TYR A 104 -10.95 -13.42 9.24
CA TYR A 104 -10.98 -12.42 8.18
C TYR A 104 -10.10 -12.83 6.98
N SER A 105 -9.77 -14.11 6.81
CA SER A 105 -8.91 -14.59 5.70
C SER A 105 -9.65 -14.78 4.38
N THR A 106 -10.80 -14.13 4.21
CA THR A 106 -11.56 -14.15 2.95
C THR A 106 -12.04 -12.74 2.59
N PRO A 107 -12.23 -12.44 1.29
CA PRO A 107 -12.76 -11.15 0.84
C PRO A 107 -14.17 -10.83 1.40
N ASP A 108 -14.95 -11.89 1.68
CA ASP A 108 -16.28 -11.73 2.26
C ASP A 108 -16.23 -11.28 3.73
N MET A 109 -15.17 -11.63 4.45
CA MET A 109 -15.03 -11.30 5.87
C MET A 109 -14.15 -10.08 6.11
N CYS A 110 -13.05 -9.91 5.38
CA CYS A 110 -12.18 -8.74 5.51
C CYS A 110 -12.70 -7.59 4.63
N LYS A 111 -13.41 -6.67 5.27
CA LYS A 111 -13.95 -5.48 4.62
C LYS A 111 -13.00 -4.28 4.74
N PRO A 112 -13.09 -3.30 3.81
CA PRO A 112 -12.40 -2.04 3.97
C PRO A 112 -12.67 -1.42 5.35
N SER A 113 -11.63 -0.84 5.93
CA SER A 113 -11.70 -0.03 7.15
C SER A 113 -11.56 1.45 6.80
N SER A 114 -11.90 2.34 7.74
CA SER A 114 -11.63 3.77 7.56
C SER A 114 -10.16 4.09 7.28
N TYR A 115 -9.23 3.26 7.76
CA TYR A 115 -7.80 3.41 7.49
C TYR A 115 -7.41 2.97 6.08
N SER A 116 -7.94 1.85 5.57
CA SER A 116 -7.68 1.46 4.18
C SER A 116 -8.37 2.41 3.20
N GLU A 117 -9.57 2.89 3.53
CA GLU A 117 -10.26 3.92 2.74
C GLU A 117 -9.49 5.24 2.67
N TYR A 118 -8.76 5.64 3.73
CA TYR A 118 -7.85 6.79 3.67
C TYR A 118 -6.81 6.63 2.56
N PHE A 119 -6.11 5.49 2.52
CA PHE A 119 -5.13 5.19 1.47
C PHE A 119 -5.78 5.12 0.09
N LYS A 120 -6.95 4.47 -0.01
CA LYS A 120 -7.64 4.27 -1.28
C LYS A 120 -8.14 5.58 -1.90
N ASN A 121 -8.68 6.47 -1.07
CA ASN A 121 -9.18 7.76 -1.53
C ASN A 121 -8.05 8.65 -2.05
N ALA A 122 -6.86 8.58 -1.45
CA ALA A 122 -5.71 9.34 -1.89
C ALA A 122 -5.02 8.71 -3.11
N CYS A 123 -5.00 7.37 -3.20
CA CYS A 123 -4.31 6.61 -4.24
C CYS A 123 -5.23 5.52 -4.83
N PRO A 124 -6.21 5.90 -5.69
CA PRO A 124 -7.25 4.98 -6.17
C PRO A 124 -6.73 3.78 -6.96
N SER A 125 -5.58 3.94 -7.65
CA SER A 125 -4.93 2.87 -8.41
C SER A 125 -4.04 1.95 -7.57
N ALA A 126 -3.80 2.23 -6.28
CA ALA A 126 -2.97 1.39 -5.43
C ALA A 126 -3.83 0.45 -4.57
N TYR A 127 -3.28 -0.71 -4.20
CA TYR A 127 -3.86 -1.57 -3.18
C TYR A 127 -3.82 -0.85 -1.83
N SER A 128 -4.97 -0.77 -1.16
CA SER A 128 -5.08 -0.18 0.17
C SER A 128 -5.20 -1.20 1.31
N TYR A 129 -5.55 -2.44 0.99
CA TYR A 129 -5.61 -3.60 1.89
C TYR A 129 -5.55 -4.91 1.07
N ALA A 130 -5.45 -6.06 1.75
CA ALA A 130 -5.10 -7.34 1.11
C ALA A 130 -6.11 -7.91 0.09
N TYR A 131 -7.35 -7.42 0.05
CA TYR A 131 -8.36 -7.88 -0.93
C TYR A 131 -8.91 -6.73 -1.79
N ASP A 132 -8.08 -5.73 -2.08
CA ASP A 132 -8.43 -4.57 -2.91
C ASP A 132 -8.26 -4.84 -4.43
N ASP A 133 -8.49 -6.07 -4.88
CA ASP A 133 -8.14 -6.53 -6.24
C ASP A 133 -8.89 -5.77 -7.33
N ALA A 134 -10.21 -5.55 -7.14
CA ALA A 134 -11.12 -5.10 -8.19
C ALA A 134 -10.77 -3.74 -8.82
N THR A 135 -9.94 -2.94 -8.16
CA THR A 135 -9.53 -1.61 -8.63
C THR A 135 -8.02 -1.38 -8.61
N SER A 136 -7.23 -2.43 -8.31
CA SER A 136 -5.80 -2.28 -8.00
C SER A 136 -4.89 -3.25 -8.74
N THR A 137 -5.43 -4.30 -9.38
CA THR A 137 -4.65 -5.18 -10.28
C THR A 137 -4.63 -4.64 -11.70
N PHE A 138 -3.44 -4.56 -12.32
CA PHE A 138 -3.24 -4.08 -13.69
C PHE A 138 -2.33 -4.99 -14.50
#